data_AF-A0A1H4Y9U4-F1
#
_entry.id   AF-A0A1H4Y9U4-F1
#
_cell.length_a   1.000
_cell.length_b   1.000
_cell.length_c   1.000
_cell.angle_alpha   90.00
_cell.angle_beta   90.00
_cell.angle_gamma   90.00
#
_symmetry.space_group_name_H-M   'P 1'
#
loop_
_entity.id
_entity.type
_entity.pdbx_description
1 polymer ?
#
loop_
_entity_poly.entity_id
_entity_poly.type
_entity_poly.pdbx_seq_one_letter_code
_entity_poly.pdbx_strand_id
1 'polypeptide(L)'
;MNFFAELLLNRNNFNRKSKIIMREVDCWQGRADIVEAAVENIRPCFTEHQLQLMSHYTCSYLISLLHHNSVRTREYLHNNSGVSIKTTDKWIQELRLANIFTELSTDRFVLGTSFLLPDIYFVAYEVKLHNWKRALYQAIQYKGFSNESYVVMPQNNISPAINNIEAFKANNIGLIEVNNGGTYRVKLKPRSSRPRSKSYNIVGKGMAIRTFCSETITQKHLDEIQ
;
A
#
# COMPACT_ATOMS: atom_id res chain seq x y z
N MET A 1 -12.78 -8.84 15.94
CA MET A 1 -11.95 -8.42 14.80
C MET A 1 -12.21 -6.97 14.38
N ASN A 2 -13.47 -6.51 14.28
CA ASN A 2 -13.79 -5.08 14.05
C ASN A 2 -13.18 -4.11 15.07
N PHE A 3 -13.06 -4.58 16.32
CA PHE A 3 -12.54 -3.79 17.43
C PHE A 3 -11.13 -3.21 17.22
N PHE A 4 -10.20 -3.94 16.58
CA PHE A 4 -8.83 -3.43 16.42
C PHE A 4 -8.75 -2.30 15.40
N ALA A 5 -9.51 -2.40 14.31
CA ALA A 5 -9.63 -1.31 13.35
C ALA A 5 -10.30 -0.07 13.96
N GLU A 6 -11.36 -0.27 14.76
CA GLU A 6 -11.99 0.81 15.53
C GLU A 6 -11.03 1.46 16.52
N LEU A 7 -10.18 0.67 17.18
CA LEU A 7 -9.14 1.19 18.06
C LEU A 7 -8.12 2.05 17.30
N LEU A 8 -7.66 1.62 16.12
CA LEU A 8 -6.78 2.44 15.29
C LEU A 8 -7.48 3.73 14.85
N LEU A 9 -8.74 3.65 14.43
CA LEU A 9 -9.57 4.81 14.04
C LEU A 9 -9.77 5.79 15.21
N ASN A 10 -10.06 5.29 16.41
CA ASN A 10 -10.29 6.11 17.61
C ASN A 10 -9.00 6.83 18.06
N ARG A 11 -7.83 6.20 17.86
CA ARG A 11 -6.53 6.85 18.11
C ARG A 11 -6.26 7.99 17.12
N ASN A 12 -6.73 7.85 15.88
CA ASN A 12 -6.55 8.85 14.82
C ASN A 12 -7.40 10.11 15.02
N ASN A 13 -8.46 10.07 15.83
CA ASN A 13 -9.24 11.27 16.16
C ASN A 13 -8.42 12.36 16.90
N PHE A 14 -7.27 12.00 17.50
CA PHE A 14 -6.36 12.95 18.17
C PHE A 14 -5.19 13.46 17.31
N ASN A 15 -4.96 12.89 16.12
CA ASN A 15 -3.87 13.31 15.21
C ASN A 15 -4.41 13.43 13.77
N ARG A 16 -5.48 14.22 13.63
CA ARG A 16 -6.17 14.48 12.36
C ARG A 16 -5.34 15.45 11.51
N LYS A 17 -4.71 14.94 10.45
CA LYS A 17 -4.66 15.61 9.13
C LYS A 17 -3.98 14.80 8.03
N SER A 18 -3.37 13.65 8.33
CA SER A 18 -2.53 12.97 7.32
C SER A 18 -2.52 11.45 7.37
N LYS A 19 -3.49 10.80 8.01
CA LYS A 19 -3.52 9.33 8.08
C LYS A 19 -4.87 8.80 7.63
N ILE A 20 -4.85 7.80 6.78
CA ILE A 20 -6.03 7.02 6.38
C ILE A 20 -5.90 5.58 6.86
N ILE A 21 -7.05 4.95 7.08
CA ILE A 21 -7.12 3.52 7.40
C ILE A 21 -7.92 2.83 6.30
N MET A 22 -7.27 1.91 5.61
CA MET A 22 -7.89 1.06 4.61
C MET A 22 -8.09 -0.35 5.18
N ARG A 23 -9.13 -1.05 4.72
CA ARG A 23 -9.46 -2.43 5.11
C ARG A 23 -9.37 -3.34 3.90
N GLU A 24 -9.01 -4.60 4.12
CA GLU A 24 -8.94 -5.65 3.09
C GLU A 24 -8.12 -5.23 1.85
N VAL A 25 -6.94 -4.64 2.09
CA VAL A 25 -6.09 -4.09 1.03
C VAL A 25 -5.33 -5.20 0.33
N ASP A 26 -5.65 -5.43 -0.94
CA ASP A 26 -4.92 -6.34 -1.81
C ASP A 26 -3.94 -5.57 -2.70
N CYS A 27 -2.65 -5.72 -2.41
CA CYS A 27 -1.55 -5.18 -3.22
C CYS A 27 -0.81 -6.30 -3.97
N TRP A 28 -1.49 -7.38 -4.35
CA TRP A 28 -0.96 -8.53 -5.10
C TRP A 28 0.13 -9.33 -4.38
N GLN A 29 0.25 -9.15 -3.06
CA GLN A 29 1.12 -9.88 -2.14
C GLN A 29 0.30 -10.35 -0.93
N GLY A 30 -0.90 -10.86 -1.19
CA GLY A 30 -1.89 -11.13 -0.15
C GLY A 30 -2.69 -9.89 0.24
N ARG A 31 -3.81 -10.15 0.91
CA ARG A 31 -4.81 -9.14 1.29
C ARG A 31 -4.67 -8.82 2.77
N ALA A 32 -4.08 -7.66 3.06
CA ALA A 32 -3.91 -7.17 4.42
C ALA A 32 -5.27 -6.81 5.03
N ASP A 33 -5.54 -7.28 6.25
CA ASP A 33 -6.81 -6.99 6.92
C ASP A 33 -6.97 -5.47 7.14
N ILE A 34 -5.91 -4.79 7.57
CA ILE A 34 -5.88 -3.34 7.80
C ILE A 34 -4.55 -2.75 7.33
N VAL A 35 -4.61 -1.57 6.71
CA VAL A 35 -3.43 -0.77 6.35
C VAL A 35 -3.64 0.67 6.81
N GLU A 36 -2.70 1.17 7.60
CA GLU A 36 -2.56 2.60 7.88
C GLU A 36 -1.62 3.21 6.84
N ALA A 37 -2.03 4.32 6.23
CA ALA A 37 -1.19 5.07 5.30
C ALA A 37 -1.05 6.51 5.77
N ALA A 38 0.20 6.98 5.93
CA ALA A 38 0.51 8.38 6.18
C ALA A 38 0.63 9.12 4.84
N VAL A 39 -0.38 9.94 4.59
CA VAL A 39 -0.69 10.72 3.39
C VAL A 39 -0.41 12.20 3.71
N GLU A 40 0.79 12.49 4.20
CA GLU A 40 1.21 13.86 4.54
C GLU A 40 1.52 14.68 3.29
N ASN A 41 1.08 15.94 3.25
CA ASN A 41 1.45 16.91 2.22
C ASN A 41 1.27 16.42 0.77
N ILE A 42 0.28 15.54 0.54
CA ILE A 42 -0.04 15.04 -0.79
C ILE A 42 -0.58 16.20 -1.63
N ARG A 43 0.30 16.78 -2.46
CA ARG A 43 -0.06 17.62 -3.60
C ARG A 43 0.25 16.94 -4.94
N PRO A 44 -0.53 15.94 -5.35
CA PRO A 44 -0.68 15.60 -6.76
C PRO A 44 -2.16 15.59 -7.14
N CYS A 45 -2.49 16.35 -8.19
CA CYS A 45 -3.79 16.32 -8.87
C CYS A 45 -3.90 15.04 -9.72
N PHE A 46 -3.91 13.87 -9.08
CA PHE A 46 -4.20 12.64 -9.82
C PHE A 46 -5.66 12.64 -10.25
N THR A 47 -5.90 12.35 -11.53
CA THR A 47 -7.25 12.07 -11.99
C THR A 47 -7.71 10.71 -11.45
N GLU A 48 -9.02 10.52 -11.33
CA GLU A 48 -9.58 9.22 -10.95
C GLU A 48 -9.10 8.09 -11.88
N HIS A 49 -8.94 8.38 -13.18
CA HIS A 49 -8.39 7.42 -14.14
C HIS A 49 -6.92 7.06 -13.86
N GLN A 50 -6.08 8.04 -13.50
CA GLN A 50 -4.70 7.76 -13.09
C GLN A 50 -4.64 6.87 -11.83
N LEU A 51 -5.50 7.14 -10.84
CA LEU A 51 -5.58 6.33 -9.61
C LEU A 51 -6.04 4.89 -9.88
N GLN A 52 -6.98 4.71 -10.81
CA GLN A 52 -7.41 3.38 -11.27
C GLN A 52 -6.26 2.61 -11.94
N LEU A 53 -5.52 3.27 -12.84
CA LEU A 53 -4.35 2.68 -13.49
C LEU A 53 -3.25 2.34 -12.48
N MET A 54 -2.95 3.22 -11.52
CA MET A 54 -2.00 2.93 -10.45
C MET A 54 -2.43 1.72 -9.61
N SER A 55 -3.72 1.57 -9.34
CA SER A 55 -4.24 0.43 -8.56
C SER A 55 -4.24 -0.89 -9.34
N HIS A 56 -4.05 -0.86 -10.67
CA HIS A 56 -3.95 -2.06 -11.51
C HIS A 56 -2.51 -2.58 -11.57
N TYR A 57 -2.29 -3.86 -11.25
CA TYR A 57 -0.93 -4.43 -11.11
C TYR A 57 -0.06 -4.28 -12.37
N THR A 58 -0.53 -4.65 -13.55
CA THR A 58 0.28 -4.56 -14.78
C THR A 58 0.69 -3.12 -15.07
N CYS A 59 -0.20 -2.15 -14.83
CA CYS A 59 0.07 -0.74 -15.03
C CYS A 59 1.11 -0.25 -14.02
N SER A 60 0.90 -0.55 -12.73
CA SER A 60 1.87 -0.30 -11.66
C SER A 60 3.24 -0.92 -11.93
N TYR A 61 3.28 -2.12 -12.49
CA TYR A 61 4.50 -2.80 -12.88
C TYR A 61 5.21 -2.06 -14.01
N LEU A 62 4.50 -1.69 -15.08
CA LEU A 62 5.05 -0.87 -16.16
C LEU A 62 5.55 0.48 -15.65
N ILE A 63 4.78 1.19 -14.81
CA ILE A 63 5.20 2.45 -14.16
C ILE A 63 6.49 2.23 -13.36
N SER A 64 6.64 1.08 -12.70
CA SER A 64 7.83 0.78 -11.92
C SER A 64 9.11 0.66 -12.76
N LEU A 65 8.99 0.27 -14.04
CA LEU A 65 10.10 0.12 -14.99
C LEU A 65 10.64 1.45 -15.55
N LEU A 66 9.84 2.53 -15.48
CA LEU A 66 10.23 3.85 -15.99
C LEU A 66 10.80 4.74 -14.89
N HIS A 67 11.58 5.72 -15.33
CA HIS A 67 12.14 6.79 -14.53
C HIS A 67 12.03 8.11 -15.32
N HIS A 68 11.98 9.25 -14.63
CA HIS A 68 11.90 10.56 -15.29
C HIS A 68 13.13 10.88 -16.15
N ASN A 69 14.31 10.41 -15.73
CA ASN A 69 15.58 10.74 -16.37
C ASN A 69 16.20 9.58 -17.16
N SER A 70 15.45 8.49 -17.38
CA SER A 70 15.94 7.32 -18.12
C SER A 70 14.90 6.85 -19.13
N VAL A 71 15.25 7.00 -20.40
CA VAL A 71 14.42 6.55 -21.53
C VAL A 71 14.38 5.02 -21.57
N ARG A 72 13.18 4.45 -21.75
CA ARG A 72 12.95 3.02 -21.97
C ARG A 72 12.33 2.80 -23.35
N THR A 73 12.81 1.79 -24.08
CA THR A 73 12.24 1.43 -25.39
C THR A 73 10.99 0.58 -25.23
N ARG A 74 10.13 0.52 -26.26
CA ARG A 74 9.01 -0.42 -26.29
C ARG A 74 9.48 -1.87 -26.08
N GLU A 75 10.53 -2.27 -26.79
CA GLU A 75 11.14 -3.60 -26.68
C GLU A 75 11.59 -3.90 -25.24
N TYR A 76 12.22 -2.94 -24.56
CA TYR A 76 12.59 -3.10 -23.15
C TYR A 76 11.35 -3.37 -22.29
N LEU A 77 10.25 -2.64 -22.51
CA LEU A 77 9.01 -2.84 -21.76
C LEU A 77 8.39 -4.21 -22.05
N HIS A 78 8.38 -4.66 -23.30
CA HIS A 78 7.91 -6.01 -23.66
C HIS A 78 8.71 -7.11 -22.97
N ASN A 79 10.04 -7.02 -23.01
CA ASN A 79 10.93 -8.03 -22.46
C ASN A 79 10.91 -8.09 -20.93
N ASN A 80 10.49 -7.00 -20.27
CA ASN A 80 10.52 -6.90 -18.81
C ASN A 80 9.13 -6.91 -18.16
N SER A 81 8.02 -6.77 -18.90
CA SER A 81 6.68 -6.67 -18.30
C SER A 81 6.13 -7.99 -17.75
N GLY A 82 6.66 -9.13 -18.22
CA GLY A 82 6.16 -10.47 -17.86
C GLY A 82 4.75 -10.78 -18.38
N VAL A 83 4.22 -9.97 -19.31
CA VAL A 83 2.91 -10.19 -19.95
C VAL A 83 3.04 -10.13 -21.48
N SER A 84 1.99 -10.52 -22.21
CA SER A 84 2.04 -10.55 -23.67
C SER A 84 2.35 -9.16 -24.28
N ILE A 85 2.95 -9.15 -25.46
CA ILE A 85 3.20 -7.93 -26.25
C ILE A 85 1.91 -7.12 -26.42
N LYS A 86 0.82 -7.79 -26.84
CA LYS A 86 -0.50 -7.18 -27.01
C LYS A 86 -1.02 -6.52 -25.73
N THR A 87 -0.87 -7.19 -24.59
CA THR A 87 -1.26 -6.64 -23.28
C THR A 87 -0.38 -5.45 -22.90
N THR A 88 0.92 -5.55 -23.16
CA THR A 88 1.87 -4.46 -22.86
C THR A 88 1.57 -3.22 -23.70
N ASP A 89 1.35 -3.38 -25.00
CA ASP A 89 1.02 -2.29 -25.91
C ASP A 89 -0.30 -1.61 -25.55
N LYS A 90 -1.32 -2.39 -25.19
CA LYS A 90 -2.57 -1.86 -24.66
C LYS A 90 -2.29 -0.93 -23.48
N TRP A 91 -1.55 -1.41 -22.47
CA TRP A 91 -1.32 -0.63 -21.26
C TRP A 91 -0.35 0.55 -21.47
N ILE A 92 0.64 0.43 -22.36
CA ILE A 92 1.47 1.58 -22.76
C ILE A 92 0.57 2.68 -23.32
N GLN A 93 -0.38 2.34 -24.20
CA GLN A 93 -1.30 3.32 -24.78
C GLN A 93 -2.19 3.97 -23.71
N GLU A 94 -2.80 3.19 -22.82
CA GLU A 94 -3.63 3.73 -21.72
C GLU A 94 -2.81 4.65 -20.79
N LEU A 95 -1.60 4.23 -20.39
CA LEU A 95 -0.71 5.03 -19.54
C LEU A 95 -0.28 6.34 -20.21
N ARG A 96 -0.13 6.36 -21.54
CA ARG A 96 0.13 7.58 -22.31
C ARG A 96 -1.06 8.51 -22.35
N LEU A 97 -2.25 7.99 -22.65
CA LEU A 97 -3.49 8.79 -22.67
C LEU A 97 -3.77 9.42 -21.30
N ALA A 98 -3.38 8.74 -20.22
CA ALA A 98 -3.47 9.25 -18.85
C ALA A 98 -2.32 10.20 -18.44
N ASN A 99 -1.41 10.57 -19.35
CA ASN A 99 -0.22 11.39 -19.09
C ASN A 99 0.72 10.82 -18.00
N ILE A 100 0.67 9.51 -17.76
CA ILE A 100 1.61 8.82 -16.85
C ILE A 100 2.92 8.53 -17.59
N PHE A 101 2.82 8.17 -18.87
CA PHE A 101 3.96 7.99 -19.77
C PHE A 101 4.03 9.13 -20.77
N THR A 102 5.25 9.58 -21.07
CA THR A 102 5.54 10.50 -22.17
C THR A 102 6.39 9.80 -23.20
N GLU A 103 5.95 9.81 -24.46
CA GLU A 103 6.76 9.36 -25.60
C GLU A 103 7.58 10.54 -26.12
N LEU A 104 8.91 10.46 -26.02
CA LEU A 104 9.83 11.52 -26.47
C LEU A 104 10.12 11.44 -27.97
N SER A 105 10.15 10.22 -28.49
CA SER A 105 10.29 9.86 -29.89
C SER A 105 9.68 8.47 -30.08
N THR A 106 9.49 8.03 -31.33
CA THR A 106 8.93 6.70 -31.64
C THR A 106 9.49 5.60 -30.74
N ASP A 107 8.60 4.95 -29.99
CA ASP A 107 8.88 3.81 -29.10
C ASP A 107 9.87 4.09 -27.96
N ARG A 108 10.02 5.37 -27.56
CA ARG A 108 10.90 5.80 -26.46
C ARG A 108 10.11 6.55 -25.40
N PHE A 109 10.01 5.94 -24.22
CA PHE A 109 9.14 6.38 -23.14
C PHE A 109 9.90 6.80 -21.88
N VAL A 110 9.37 7.80 -21.19
CA VAL A 110 9.75 8.23 -19.82
C VAL A 110 8.49 8.41 -18.96
N LEU A 111 8.66 8.52 -17.63
CA LEU A 111 7.55 8.95 -16.78
C LEU A 111 7.21 10.42 -17.07
N GLY A 112 5.91 10.72 -17.17
CA GLY A 112 5.41 12.07 -17.38
C GLY A 112 5.94 13.03 -16.31
N THR A 113 6.36 14.23 -16.72
CA THR A 113 7.00 15.21 -15.82
C THR A 113 6.08 15.69 -14.71
N SER A 114 4.77 15.73 -14.95
CA SER A 114 3.75 16.05 -13.96
C SER A 114 3.33 14.84 -13.09
N PHE A 115 3.74 13.62 -13.45
CA PHE A 115 3.40 12.41 -12.72
C PHE A 115 4.43 12.14 -11.62
N LEU A 116 4.27 12.79 -10.47
CA LEU A 116 5.15 12.61 -9.31
C LEU A 116 4.48 11.70 -8.27
N LEU A 117 5.07 10.53 -8.05
CA LEU A 117 4.59 9.61 -7.02
C LEU A 117 4.88 10.19 -5.62
N PRO A 118 3.88 10.41 -4.76
CA PRO A 118 4.11 10.91 -3.40
C PRO A 118 4.79 9.84 -2.55
N ASP A 119 5.50 10.28 -1.51
CA ASP A 119 6.01 9.37 -0.48
C ASP A 119 4.91 9.10 0.54
N ILE A 120 4.45 7.85 0.58
CA ILE A 120 3.41 7.39 1.50
C ILE A 120 4.02 6.31 2.39
N TYR A 121 3.89 6.51 3.70
CA TYR A 121 4.34 5.54 4.69
C TYR A 121 3.22 4.57 5.00
N PHE A 122 3.46 3.28 4.79
CA PHE A 122 2.47 2.21 4.99
C PHE A 122 2.80 1.33 6.18
N VAL A 123 1.82 1.10 7.04
CA VAL A 123 1.86 0.09 8.10
C VAL A 123 0.73 -0.91 7.86
N ALA A 124 1.09 -2.17 7.62
CA ALA A 124 0.14 -3.25 7.37
C ALA A 124 -0.07 -4.12 8.61
N TYR A 125 -1.31 -4.52 8.88
CA TYR A 125 -1.67 -5.33 10.03
C TYR A 125 -2.43 -6.58 9.57
N GLU A 126 -1.94 -7.76 9.96
CA GLU A 126 -2.64 -9.03 9.80
C GLU A 126 -3.27 -9.44 11.14
N VAL A 127 -4.58 -9.62 11.18
CA VAL A 127 -5.31 -10.00 12.40
C VAL A 127 -5.63 -11.49 12.37
N LYS A 128 -5.24 -12.22 13.43
CA LYS A 128 -5.57 -13.65 13.56
C LYS A 128 -5.95 -14.02 14.98
N LEU A 129 -6.98 -14.87 15.09
CA LEU A 129 -7.42 -15.39 16.38
C LEU A 129 -6.45 -16.43 16.95
N HIS A 130 -5.94 -17.37 16.16
CA HIS A 130 -5.14 -18.51 16.68
C HIS A 130 -3.88 -18.84 15.88
N ASN A 131 -3.95 -18.86 14.55
CA ASN A 131 -2.86 -19.36 13.71
C ASN A 131 -1.79 -18.29 13.42
N TRP A 132 -0.89 -18.10 14.38
CA TRP A 132 0.20 -17.12 14.29
C TRP A 132 1.18 -17.40 13.15
N LYS A 133 1.42 -18.67 12.79
CA LYS A 133 2.34 -19.04 11.69
C LYS A 133 1.81 -18.54 10.35
N ARG A 134 0.51 -18.75 10.09
CA ARG A 134 -0.16 -18.21 8.91
C ARG A 134 -0.16 -16.68 8.92
N ALA A 135 -0.45 -16.07 10.07
CA ALA A 135 -0.40 -14.62 10.22
C ALA A 135 0.99 -14.06 9.86
N LEU A 136 2.05 -14.68 10.38
CA LEU A 136 3.43 -14.30 10.12
C LEU A 136 3.76 -14.44 8.64
N TYR A 137 3.39 -15.56 8.00
CA TYR A 137 3.58 -15.74 6.57
C TYR A 137 2.93 -14.63 5.74
N GLN A 138 1.69 -14.27 6.06
CA GLN A 138 0.95 -13.19 5.39
C GLN A 138 1.61 -11.82 5.62
N ALA A 139 1.96 -11.50 6.86
CA ALA A 139 2.67 -10.26 7.21
C ALA A 139 4.03 -10.12 6.50
N ILE A 140 4.73 -11.23 6.24
CA ILE A 140 5.96 -11.24 5.43
C ILE A 140 5.69 -10.76 4.00
N GLN A 141 4.58 -11.17 3.40
CA GLN A 141 4.22 -10.75 2.04
C GLN A 141 3.92 -9.24 1.98
N TYR A 142 3.32 -8.67 3.04
CA TYR A 142 2.95 -7.26 3.07
C TYR A 142 4.15 -6.30 2.97
N LYS A 143 5.35 -6.77 3.32
CA LYS A 143 6.61 -6.05 3.06
C LYS A 143 6.85 -5.76 1.58
N GLY A 144 6.11 -6.40 0.67
CA GLY A 144 6.08 -6.06 -0.74
C GLY A 144 5.69 -4.60 -0.99
N PHE A 145 4.70 -4.09 -0.24
CA PHE A 145 4.16 -2.73 -0.42
C PHE A 145 4.33 -1.83 0.82
N SER A 146 4.48 -2.42 2.02
CA SER A 146 4.49 -1.68 3.29
C SER A 146 5.88 -1.40 3.86
N ASN A 147 5.99 -0.36 4.67
CA ASN A 147 7.22 0.00 5.38
C ASN A 147 7.40 -0.83 6.65
N GLU A 148 6.28 -1.07 7.34
CA GLU A 148 6.18 -1.93 8.50
C GLU A 148 5.04 -2.93 8.31
N SER A 149 5.16 -4.10 8.95
CA SER A 149 4.08 -5.07 9.01
C SER A 149 4.02 -5.72 10.39
N TYR A 150 2.80 -5.93 10.87
CA TYR A 150 2.50 -6.48 12.18
C TYR A 150 1.54 -7.65 12.07
N VAL A 151 1.74 -8.63 12.95
CA VAL A 151 0.70 -9.58 13.34
C VAL A 151 0.01 -9.09 14.59
N VAL A 152 -1.31 -9.17 14.61
CA VAL A 152 -2.17 -8.76 15.71
C VAL A 152 -2.92 -9.98 16.22
N MET A 153 -2.77 -10.28 17.51
CA MET A 153 -3.38 -11.44 18.14
C MET A 153 -4.08 -11.09 19.46
N PRO A 154 -5.17 -11.80 19.80
CA PRO A 154 -5.80 -11.64 21.10
C PRO A 154 -4.89 -12.18 22.21
N GLN A 155 -4.94 -11.54 23.37
CA GLN A 155 -4.15 -11.88 24.57
C GLN A 155 -4.26 -13.38 24.92
N ASN A 156 -5.44 -13.98 24.78
CA ASN A 156 -5.67 -15.37 25.16
C ASN A 156 -4.95 -16.38 24.23
N ASN A 157 -4.54 -15.97 23.02
CA ASN A 157 -3.97 -16.87 22.01
C ASN A 157 -2.56 -16.47 21.54
N ILE A 158 -1.97 -15.42 22.11
CA ILE A 158 -0.68 -14.89 21.65
C ILE A 158 0.52 -15.69 22.16
N SER A 159 0.39 -16.45 23.26
CA SER A 159 1.50 -17.16 23.90
C SER A 159 2.37 -17.99 22.94
N PRO A 160 1.80 -18.77 21.99
CA PRO A 160 2.60 -19.49 21.01
C PRO A 160 3.45 -18.58 20.10
N ALA A 161 2.96 -17.39 19.75
CA ALA A 161 3.70 -16.40 18.95
C ALA A 161 4.84 -15.78 19.77
N ILE A 162 4.61 -15.47 21.05
CA ILE A 162 5.64 -14.96 21.97
C ILE A 162 6.74 -16.00 22.18
N ASN A 163 6.39 -17.27 22.37
CA ASN A 163 7.35 -18.35 22.52
C ASN A 163 8.20 -18.57 21.25
N ASN A 164 7.77 -18.04 20.10
CA ASN A 164 8.46 -18.11 18.82
C ASN A 164 8.86 -16.72 18.29
N ILE A 165 9.12 -15.76 19.19
CA ILE A 165 9.39 -14.36 18.82
C ILE A 165 10.59 -14.19 17.88
N GLU A 166 11.55 -15.13 17.90
CA GLU A 166 12.70 -15.10 16.99
C GLU A 166 12.30 -15.24 15.52
N ALA A 167 11.23 -15.98 15.21
CA ALA A 167 10.71 -16.07 13.84
C ALA A 167 10.20 -14.70 13.34
N PHE A 168 9.63 -13.89 14.24
CA PHE A 168 9.18 -12.53 13.93
C PHE A 168 10.38 -11.58 13.74
N LYS A 169 11.37 -11.64 14.63
CA LYS A 169 12.59 -10.83 14.54
C LYS A 169 13.36 -11.11 13.25
N ALA A 170 13.57 -12.39 12.92
CA ALA A 170 14.27 -12.82 11.71
C ALA A 170 13.62 -12.28 10.43
N ASN A 171 12.30 -12.09 10.44
CA ASN A 171 11.54 -11.60 9.30
C ASN A 171 11.25 -10.08 9.35
N ASN A 172 11.67 -9.39 10.40
CA ASN A 172 11.34 -7.99 10.68
C ASN A 172 9.82 -7.73 10.69
N ILE A 173 9.08 -8.56 11.41
CA ILE A 173 7.62 -8.46 11.57
C ILE A 173 7.30 -8.10 13.02
N GLY A 174 6.43 -7.13 13.22
CA GLY A 174 5.96 -6.74 14.55
C GLY A 174 4.92 -7.71 15.11
N LEU A 175 4.77 -7.71 16.43
CA LEU A 175 3.75 -8.50 17.13
C LEU A 175 3.01 -7.61 18.11
N ILE A 176 1.69 -7.55 17.96
CA ILE A 176 0.77 -6.79 18.81
C ILE A 176 -0.18 -7.74 19.52
N GLU A 177 -0.29 -7.56 20.82
CA GLU A 177 -1.32 -8.17 21.67
C GLU A 177 -2.50 -7.22 21.80
N VAL A 178 -3.72 -7.72 21.65
CA VAL A 178 -4.96 -6.99 21.92
C VAL A 178 -5.71 -7.71 23.04
N ASN A 179 -6.13 -7.00 24.07
CA ASN A 179 -6.93 -7.59 25.14
C ASN A 179 -8.44 -7.46 24.85
N ASN A 180 -9.26 -8.13 25.66
CA ASN A 180 -10.71 -8.14 25.51
C ASN A 180 -11.36 -6.78 25.86
N GLY A 181 -10.68 -5.95 26.67
CA GLY A 181 -11.09 -4.59 26.99
C GLY A 181 -10.73 -3.57 25.91
N GLY A 182 -10.13 -4.03 24.81
CA GLY A 182 -9.87 -3.17 23.69
C GLY A 182 -8.66 -2.27 23.82
N THR A 183 -7.66 -2.64 24.60
CA THR A 183 -6.34 -2.01 24.58
C THR A 183 -5.34 -2.95 23.93
N TYR A 184 -4.23 -2.40 23.46
CA TYR A 184 -3.19 -3.20 22.82
C TYR A 184 -1.81 -2.92 23.41
N ARG A 185 -0.92 -3.91 23.30
CA ARG A 185 0.49 -3.83 23.69
C ARG A 185 1.37 -4.32 22.56
N VAL A 186 2.34 -3.51 22.15
CA VAL A 186 3.35 -3.90 21.16
C VAL A 186 4.36 -4.81 21.88
N LYS A 187 4.36 -6.11 21.55
CA LYS A 187 5.30 -7.10 22.10
C LYS A 187 6.64 -7.06 21.35
N LEU A 188 6.59 -6.75 20.06
CA LEU A 188 7.76 -6.55 19.21
C LEU A 188 7.46 -5.46 18.18
N LYS A 189 8.35 -4.48 18.10
CA LYS A 189 8.31 -3.44 17.07
C LYS A 189 9.24 -3.84 15.91
N PRO A 190 8.77 -3.85 14.65
CA PRO A 190 9.62 -4.03 13.49
C PRO A 190 10.44 -2.76 13.25
N ARG A 191 11.56 -2.91 12.55
CA ARG A 191 12.29 -1.79 11.98
C ARG A 191 11.55 -1.28 10.75
N SER A 192 11.49 0.03 10.58
CA SER A 192 11.02 0.62 9.32
C SER A 192 11.93 0.20 8.16
N SER A 193 11.35 -0.13 7.01
CA SER A 193 12.09 -0.47 5.81
C SER A 193 11.42 0.11 4.56
N ARG A 194 12.16 0.16 3.44
CA ARG A 194 11.54 0.47 2.15
C ARG A 194 10.74 -0.76 1.68
N PRO A 195 9.58 -0.57 1.04
CA PRO A 195 8.84 -1.65 0.40
C PRO A 195 9.73 -2.44 -0.56
N ARG A 196 9.63 -3.77 -0.55
CA ARG A 196 10.47 -4.66 -1.35
C ARG A 196 10.18 -4.56 -2.85
N SER A 197 8.97 -4.13 -3.23
CA SER A 197 8.55 -4.02 -4.62
C SER A 197 7.98 -2.64 -4.91
N LYS A 198 8.57 -1.96 -5.92
CA LYS A 198 8.08 -0.67 -6.38
C LYS A 198 6.67 -0.78 -6.97
N SER A 199 6.36 -1.85 -7.71
CA SER A 199 5.04 -2.02 -8.33
C SER A 199 3.93 -2.23 -7.30
N TYR A 200 4.13 -3.10 -6.31
CA TYR A 200 3.14 -3.30 -5.23
C TYR A 200 2.95 -2.04 -4.37
N ASN A 201 4.04 -1.29 -4.14
CA ASN A 201 3.94 -0.01 -3.46
C ASN A 201 3.14 1.03 -4.27
N ILE A 202 3.28 1.08 -5.61
CA ILE A 202 2.48 1.98 -6.46
C ILE A 202 1.00 1.60 -6.40
N VAL A 203 0.66 0.31 -6.38
CA VAL A 203 -0.73 -0.15 -6.15
C VAL A 203 -1.26 0.40 -4.83
N GLY A 204 -0.53 0.21 -3.74
CA GLY A 204 -0.89 0.74 -2.43
C GLY A 204 -1.06 2.27 -2.42
N LYS A 205 -0.19 3.00 -3.13
CA LYS A 205 -0.29 4.47 -3.27
C LYS A 205 -1.55 4.88 -4.02
N GLY A 206 -1.88 4.20 -5.13
CA GLY A 206 -3.10 4.45 -5.89
C GLY A 206 -4.36 4.27 -5.05
N MET A 207 -4.43 3.17 -4.29
CA MET A 207 -5.53 2.89 -3.37
C MET A 207 -5.62 3.95 -2.26
N ALA A 208 -4.50 4.27 -1.62
CA ALA A 208 -4.43 5.23 -0.52
C ALA A 208 -4.91 6.63 -0.94
N ILE A 209 -4.39 7.15 -2.05
CA ILE A 209 -4.75 8.49 -2.52
C ILE A 209 -6.24 8.53 -2.89
N ARG A 210 -6.75 7.47 -3.53
CA ARG A 210 -8.17 7.37 -3.89
C ARG A 210 -9.06 7.40 -2.64
N THR A 211 -8.72 6.62 -1.62
CA THR A 211 -9.44 6.63 -0.33
C THR A 211 -9.40 8.00 0.32
N PHE A 212 -8.23 8.62 0.41
CA PHE A 212 -8.07 9.97 0.98
C PHE A 212 -8.91 11.03 0.26
N CYS A 213 -8.92 11.01 -1.08
CA CYS A 213 -9.74 11.92 -1.89
C CYS A 213 -11.24 11.72 -1.60
N SER A 214 -11.70 10.48 -1.49
CA SER A 214 -13.11 10.19 -1.21
C SER A 214 -13.55 10.67 0.18
N GLU A 215 -12.75 10.42 1.23
CA GLU A 215 -13.05 10.88 2.60
C GLU A 215 -13.06 12.41 2.70
N THR A 216 -12.16 13.09 1.99
CA THR A 216 -12.09 14.56 1.98
C THR A 216 -13.32 15.19 1.32
N ILE A 217 -13.83 14.60 0.24
CA ILE A 217 -15.04 15.08 -0.45
C ILE A 217 -16.27 14.91 0.46
N THR A 218 -16.40 13.75 1.12
CA THR A 218 -17.51 13.50 2.04
C THR A 218 -17.52 14.49 3.21
N GLN A 219 -16.36 14.79 3.80
CA GLN A 219 -16.28 15.75 4.91
C GLN A 219 -16.69 17.17 4.48
N LYS A 220 -16.22 17.65 3.32
CA LYS A 220 -16.61 18.97 2.80
C LYS A 220 -18.11 19.10 2.58
N HIS A 221 -18.75 18.05 2.04
CA HIS A 221 -20.19 18.06 1.79
C HIS A 221 -21.00 18.09 3.10
N LEU A 222 -20.51 17.44 4.16
CA LEU A 222 -21.12 17.50 5.49
C LEU A 222 -20.96 18.88 6.15
N ASP A 223 -19.81 19.53 5.95
CA ASP A 223 -19.54 20.87 6.50
C ASP A 223 -20.33 21.97 5.76
N GLU A 224 -20.76 21.75 4.50
CA GLU A 224 -21.59 22.68 3.71
C GLU A 224 -23.10 22.60 4.02
N ILE A 225 -23.55 21.54 4.72
CA ILE A 225 -24.96 21.32 5.11
C ILE A 225 -25.25 21.80 6.55
N GLN A 226 -24.22 22.19 7.32
CA GLN A 226 -24.33 22.77 8.67
C GLN A 226 -24.26 24.29 8.66
#